data_AF-A0A803R1D3-F1
#
_entry.id   AF-A0A803R1D3-F1
#
_cell.length_a   1.000
_cell.length_b   1.000
_cell.length_c   1.000
_cell.angle_alpha   90.00
_cell.angle_beta   90.00
_cell.angle_gamma   90.00
#
_symmetry.space_group_name_H-M   'P 1'
#
loop_
_entity.id
_entity.type
_entity.pdbx_description
1 polymer ?
#
loop_
_entity_poly.entity_id
_entity_poly.type
_entity_poly.pdbx_seq_one_letter_code
_entity_poly.pdbx_strand_id
1 'polypeptide(L)'
;MQGIVGKRLPKFTKEQVKMVKGSIDFVGINQYTTFYVANSHKPKPKVLGYQRDWNVDFVYEKNGVPIGPRANSYWLYQVPWGLYKCLTYIKEHYGNPIVILSENGMDDPGNVTLARGLHDTTRIKFYESYLTQLKKAVDEGANVVGYFAWSLLDNFEWRLGYTSRFGIVYVDFHTLKRYPKMSAYWFQKLLKRN
;
A
#
# COMPACT_ATOMS: atom_id res chain seq x y z
N MET A 1 -15.33 14.10 -9.53
CA MET A 1 -14.33 14.45 -10.57
C MET A 1 -14.88 15.34 -11.68
N GLN A 2 -15.94 14.95 -12.41
CA GLN A 2 -16.48 15.73 -13.55
C GLN A 2 -16.78 17.21 -13.20
N GLY A 3 -17.40 17.48 -12.04
CA GLY A 3 -17.72 18.84 -11.61
C GLY A 3 -16.52 19.71 -11.20
N ILE A 4 -15.34 19.11 -10.94
CA ILE A 4 -14.14 19.84 -10.52
C ILE A 4 -13.14 19.97 -11.67
N VAL A 5 -12.83 18.85 -12.35
CA VAL A 5 -11.83 18.78 -13.42
C VAL A 5 -12.38 19.35 -14.73
N GLY A 6 -13.69 19.24 -14.96
CA GLY A 6 -14.37 19.81 -16.13
C GLY A 6 -13.83 19.26 -17.44
N LYS A 7 -13.56 20.16 -18.40
CA LYS A 7 -13.14 19.83 -19.78
C LYS A 7 -11.81 19.08 -19.88
N ARG A 8 -10.97 19.11 -18.83
CA ARG A 8 -9.70 18.36 -18.78
C ARG A 8 -9.89 16.86 -18.58
N LEU A 9 -11.07 16.44 -18.09
CA LEU A 9 -11.40 15.03 -17.95
C LEU A 9 -12.03 14.56 -19.26
N PRO A 10 -11.41 13.63 -20.00
CA PRO A 10 -11.99 13.07 -21.20
C PRO A 10 -13.35 12.41 -20.91
N LYS A 11 -14.24 12.45 -21.90
CA LYS A 11 -15.55 11.79 -21.81
C LYS A 11 -15.50 10.50 -22.59
N PHE A 12 -15.98 9.42 -21.98
CA PHE A 12 -16.21 8.19 -22.71
C PHE A 12 -17.42 8.33 -23.63
N THR A 13 -17.32 7.80 -24.86
CA THR A 13 -18.49 7.56 -25.71
C THR A 13 -19.34 6.42 -25.13
N LYS A 14 -20.56 6.21 -25.63
CA LYS A 14 -21.43 5.12 -25.16
C LYS A 14 -20.79 3.75 -25.38
N GLU A 15 -20.09 3.59 -26.50
CA GLU A 15 -19.37 2.37 -26.90
C GLU A 15 -18.21 2.11 -25.93
N GLN A 16 -17.45 3.16 -25.59
CA GLN A 16 -16.35 3.06 -24.62
C GLN A 16 -16.85 2.77 -23.21
N VAL A 17 -17.99 3.33 -22.79
CA VAL A 17 -18.61 2.98 -21.50
C VAL A 17 -18.98 1.50 -21.47
N LYS A 18 -19.58 0.97 -22.53
CA LYS A 18 -19.91 -0.46 -22.64
C LYS A 18 -18.65 -1.34 -22.63
N MET A 19 -17.58 -0.89 -23.25
CA MET A 19 -16.30 -1.59 -23.30
C MET A 19 -15.60 -1.66 -21.93
N VAL A 20 -15.63 -0.59 -21.13
CA VAL A 20 -14.92 -0.50 -19.85
C VAL A 20 -15.75 -1.03 -18.68
N LYS A 21 -17.06 -0.81 -18.68
CA LYS A 21 -17.91 -1.21 -17.55
C LYS A 21 -17.97 -2.74 -17.46
N GLY A 22 -17.47 -3.29 -16.35
CA GLY A 22 -17.44 -4.74 -16.11
C GLY A 22 -16.30 -5.45 -16.82
N SER A 23 -15.30 -4.73 -17.36
CA SER A 23 -14.14 -5.32 -18.05
C SER A 23 -13.05 -5.84 -17.11
N ILE A 24 -13.36 -6.04 -15.83
CA ILE A 24 -12.43 -6.51 -14.80
C ILE A 24 -13.00 -7.77 -14.15
N ASP A 25 -12.24 -8.85 -14.17
CA ASP A 25 -12.61 -10.10 -13.50
C ASP A 25 -12.26 -10.05 -12.00
N PHE A 26 -11.22 -9.29 -11.65
CA PHE A 26 -10.79 -9.00 -10.29
C PHE A 26 -10.09 -7.64 -10.21
N VAL A 27 -9.94 -7.11 -9.00
CA VAL A 27 -9.21 -5.86 -8.74
C VAL A 27 -7.94 -6.16 -7.95
N GLY A 28 -6.79 -5.82 -8.53
CA GLY A 28 -5.52 -5.76 -7.80
C GLY A 28 -5.42 -4.48 -6.99
N ILE A 29 -5.19 -4.58 -5.68
CA ILE A 29 -4.99 -3.44 -4.78
C ILE A 29 -3.60 -3.49 -4.17
N ASN A 30 -2.81 -2.46 -4.45
CA ASN A 30 -1.55 -2.19 -3.75
C ASN A 30 -1.87 -1.34 -2.51
N GLN A 31 -1.80 -1.95 -1.32
CA GLN A 31 -2.16 -1.29 -0.07
C GLN A 31 -0.93 -1.24 0.85
N TYR A 32 -0.51 -0.02 1.19
CA TYR A 32 0.68 0.22 2.03
C TYR A 32 0.39 1.06 3.26
N THR A 33 -0.38 2.14 3.11
CA THR A 33 -0.57 3.17 4.12
C THR A 33 -1.96 3.78 4.01
N THR A 34 -2.33 4.62 4.96
CA THR A 34 -3.48 5.52 4.88
C THR A 34 -3.09 6.86 5.50
N PHE A 35 -3.81 7.91 5.16
CA PHE A 35 -3.63 9.25 5.70
C PHE A 35 -4.95 9.81 6.23
N TYR A 36 -4.88 10.81 7.11
CA TYR A 36 -6.01 11.69 7.31
C TYR A 36 -6.05 12.70 6.17
N VAL A 37 -7.25 13.18 5.86
CA VAL A 37 -7.48 14.26 4.91
C VAL A 37 -8.34 15.34 5.58
N ALA A 38 -7.97 16.59 5.38
CA ALA A 38 -8.71 17.75 5.86
C ALA A 38 -9.15 18.62 4.68
N ASN A 39 -10.25 19.35 4.85
CA ASN A 39 -10.64 20.37 3.90
C ASN A 39 -9.54 21.42 3.78
N SER A 40 -9.11 21.71 2.56
CA SER A 40 -8.15 22.78 2.33
C SER A 40 -8.83 24.12 2.59
N HIS A 41 -8.29 24.90 3.53
CA HIS A 41 -8.66 26.30 3.73
C HIS A 41 -7.95 27.25 2.75
N LYS A 42 -7.11 26.72 1.86
CA LYS A 42 -6.39 27.51 0.86
C LYS A 42 -7.33 27.87 -0.29
N PRO A 43 -7.16 29.05 -0.92
CA PRO A 43 -7.89 29.41 -2.13
C PRO A 43 -7.71 28.34 -3.21
N LYS A 44 -8.74 28.12 -4.05
CA LYS A 44 -8.64 27.19 -5.19
C LYS A 44 -7.39 27.53 -6.01
N PRO A 45 -6.48 26.56 -6.23
CA PRO A 45 -5.24 26.82 -6.94
C PRO A 45 -5.50 27.38 -8.34
N LYS A 46 -4.85 28.51 -8.69
CA LYS A 46 -4.88 29.04 -10.06
C LYS A 46 -4.15 28.14 -11.05
N VAL A 47 -3.15 27.40 -10.56
CA VAL A 47 -2.38 26.42 -11.33
C VAL A 47 -3.12 25.09 -11.29
N LEU A 48 -3.47 24.57 -12.46
CA LEU A 48 -4.15 23.29 -12.63
C LEU A 48 -3.18 22.13 -12.32
N GLY A 49 -3.71 21.05 -11.78
CA GLY A 49 -2.94 19.84 -11.53
C GLY A 49 -3.78 18.78 -10.83
N TYR A 50 -3.57 17.51 -11.17
CA TYR A 50 -4.41 16.40 -10.69
C TYR A 50 -4.58 16.39 -9.15
N GLN A 51 -3.49 16.48 -8.38
CA GLN A 51 -3.57 16.55 -6.92
C GLN A 51 -4.14 17.87 -6.40
N ARG A 52 -3.90 18.98 -7.12
CA ARG A 52 -4.44 20.30 -6.76
C ARG A 52 -5.96 20.35 -6.93
N ASP A 53 -6.51 19.57 -7.87
CA ASP A 53 -7.95 19.44 -8.09
C ASP A 53 -8.66 18.77 -6.91
N TRP A 54 -7.97 18.03 -6.05
CA TRP A 54 -8.59 17.35 -4.91
C TRP A 54 -9.06 18.35 -3.84
N ASN A 55 -8.40 19.51 -3.74
CA ASN A 55 -8.70 20.58 -2.79
C ASN A 55 -8.78 20.12 -1.32
N VAL A 56 -7.85 19.26 -0.93
CA VAL A 56 -7.67 18.73 0.43
C VAL A 56 -6.23 18.88 0.87
N ASP A 57 -5.99 18.93 2.18
CA ASP A 57 -4.67 18.81 2.78
C ASP A 57 -4.51 17.38 3.33
N PHE A 58 -3.35 16.77 3.05
CA PHE A 58 -2.94 15.52 3.69
C PHE A 58 -2.45 15.80 5.10
N VAL A 59 -2.96 15.04 6.07
CA VAL A 59 -2.63 15.20 7.47
C VAL A 59 -2.10 13.88 8.02
N TYR A 60 -0.93 13.94 8.66
CA TYR A 60 -0.19 12.77 9.13
C TYR A 60 -0.25 12.57 10.65
N GLU A 61 -0.98 13.45 11.35
CA GLU A 61 -1.18 13.41 12.80
C GLU A 61 -2.59 13.90 13.17
N LYS A 62 -3.08 13.50 14.34
CA LYS A 62 -4.34 14.00 14.90
C LYS A 62 -4.16 14.22 16.39
N ASN A 63 -4.50 15.42 16.86
CA ASN A 63 -4.33 15.82 18.27
C ASN A 63 -2.89 15.64 18.78
N GLY A 64 -1.89 15.96 17.95
CA GLY A 64 -0.46 15.80 18.27
C GLY A 64 0.07 14.36 18.24
N VAL A 65 -0.77 13.37 17.86
CA VAL A 65 -0.36 11.98 17.74
C VAL A 65 -0.22 11.60 16.25
N PRO A 66 0.97 11.17 15.79
CA PRO A 66 1.16 10.68 14.43
C PRO A 66 0.21 9.52 14.11
N ILE A 67 -0.24 9.42 12.86
CA ILE A 67 -1.17 8.38 12.41
C ILE A 67 -0.60 6.95 12.58
N GLY A 68 0.73 6.85 12.57
CA GLY A 68 1.49 5.62 12.81
C GLY A 68 3.00 5.89 12.73
N PRO A 69 3.85 4.92 13.09
CA PRO A 69 5.29 5.02 12.85
C PRO A 69 5.59 5.00 11.35
N ARG A 70 6.62 5.73 10.92
CA ARG A 70 7.04 5.81 9.51
C ARG A 70 8.14 4.79 9.22
N ALA A 71 8.08 4.15 8.06
CA ALA A 71 9.18 3.34 7.53
C ALA A 71 10.29 4.24 6.93
N ASN A 72 11.21 3.67 6.16
CA ASN A 72 12.27 4.44 5.51
C ASN A 72 11.72 5.38 4.43
N SER A 73 10.77 4.93 3.62
CA SER A 73 10.09 5.75 2.62
C SER A 73 9.26 6.85 3.26
N TYR A 74 9.47 8.10 2.84
CA TYR A 74 8.84 9.28 3.45
C TYR A 74 7.30 9.27 3.43
N TRP A 75 6.71 8.53 2.49
CA TRP A 75 5.28 8.40 2.30
C TRP A 75 4.65 7.23 3.08
N LEU A 76 5.46 6.29 3.59
CA LEU A 76 4.98 5.02 4.13
C LEU A 76 4.85 5.09 5.65
N TYR A 77 3.62 5.29 6.12
CA TYR A 77 3.24 5.17 7.52
C TYR A 77 2.64 3.79 7.76
N GLN A 78 3.03 3.14 8.85
CA GLN A 78 2.52 1.82 9.22
C GLN A 78 1.18 2.02 9.93
N VAL A 79 0.10 1.84 9.19
CA VAL A 79 -1.27 2.10 9.66
C VAL A 79 -2.18 0.91 9.33
N PRO A 80 -2.10 -0.18 10.10
CA PRO A 80 -2.74 -1.46 9.74
C PRO A 80 -4.26 -1.35 9.54
N TRP A 81 -4.95 -0.56 10.37
CA TRP A 81 -6.40 -0.37 10.25
C TRP A 81 -6.83 0.26 8.91
N GLY A 82 -5.90 0.91 8.20
CA GLY A 82 -6.13 1.43 6.86
C GLY A 82 -6.44 0.34 5.85
N LEU A 83 -5.83 -0.85 5.99
CA LEU A 83 -6.10 -1.99 5.11
C LEU A 83 -7.55 -2.47 5.28
N TYR A 84 -7.99 -2.68 6.52
CA TYR A 84 -9.37 -3.06 6.81
C TYR A 84 -10.38 -2.06 6.24
N LYS A 85 -10.15 -0.75 6.44
CA LYS A 85 -11.04 0.29 5.91
C LYS A 85 -11.05 0.34 4.38
N CYS A 86 -9.90 0.15 3.74
CA CYS A 86 -9.80 0.09 2.28
C CYS A 86 -10.65 -1.04 1.70
N LEU A 87 -10.50 -2.26 2.25
CA LEU A 87 -11.25 -3.43 1.79
C LEU A 87 -12.75 -3.32 2.08
N THR A 88 -13.11 -2.81 3.26
CA THR A 88 -14.52 -2.55 3.63
C THR A 88 -15.15 -1.53 2.68
N TYR A 89 -14.44 -0.45 2.34
CA TYR A 89 -14.90 0.55 1.40
C TYR A 89 -15.11 -0.04 -0.01
N ILE A 90 -14.18 -0.87 -0.49
CA ILE A 90 -14.32 -1.57 -1.77
C ILE A 90 -15.55 -2.48 -1.76
N LYS A 91 -15.72 -3.28 -0.71
CA LYS A 91 -16.87 -4.15 -0.50
C LYS A 91 -18.18 -3.37 -0.61
N GLU A 92 -18.32 -2.30 0.18
CA GLU A 92 -19.57 -1.55 0.34
C GLU A 92 -19.92 -0.68 -0.86
N HIS A 93 -18.93 -0.15 -1.59
CA HIS A 93 -19.17 0.85 -2.64
C HIS A 93 -19.00 0.33 -4.07
N TYR A 94 -18.40 -0.85 -4.26
CA TYR A 94 -18.13 -1.39 -5.60
C TYR A 94 -18.72 -2.79 -5.83
N GLY A 95 -19.69 -3.21 -5.01
CA GLY A 95 -20.41 -4.47 -5.19
C GLY A 95 -19.58 -5.70 -4.82
N ASN A 96 -18.66 -5.56 -3.87
CA ASN A 96 -17.79 -6.64 -3.37
C ASN A 96 -17.11 -7.49 -4.46
N PRO A 97 -16.35 -6.86 -5.38
CA PRO A 97 -15.67 -7.57 -6.45
C PRO A 97 -14.62 -8.53 -5.88
N ILE A 98 -14.15 -9.48 -6.69
CA ILE A 98 -12.98 -10.29 -6.33
C ILE A 98 -11.77 -9.35 -6.20
N VAL A 99 -11.09 -9.40 -5.06
CA VAL A 99 -9.90 -8.59 -4.77
C VAL A 99 -8.68 -9.47 -4.59
N ILE A 100 -7.56 -9.03 -5.16
CA ILE A 100 -6.23 -9.52 -4.83
C ILE A 100 -5.47 -8.37 -4.19
N LEU A 101 -4.94 -8.56 -2.98
CA LEU A 101 -3.97 -7.63 -2.42
C LEU A 101 -2.63 -7.84 -3.14
N SER A 102 -2.42 -7.10 -4.22
CA SER A 102 -1.31 -7.33 -5.16
C SER A 102 0.04 -6.86 -4.62
N GLU A 103 0.04 -5.90 -3.69
CA GLU A 103 1.24 -5.50 -2.95
C GLU A 103 0.90 -4.99 -1.55
N ASN A 104 1.74 -5.36 -0.58
CA ASN A 104 1.78 -4.79 0.76
C ASN A 104 3.18 -5.02 1.37
N GLY A 105 3.77 -4.02 2.03
CA GLY A 105 5.10 -4.15 2.62
C GLY A 105 5.62 -2.87 3.27
N MET A 106 6.86 -2.93 3.77
CA MET A 106 7.58 -1.78 4.34
C MET A 106 9.06 -1.87 4.03
N ASP A 107 9.73 -0.71 3.95
CA ASP A 107 11.16 -0.62 3.67
C ASP A 107 12.05 -0.24 4.85
N ASP A 108 13.21 -0.90 4.91
CA ASP A 108 14.33 -0.47 5.74
C ASP A 108 15.28 0.44 4.95
N PRO A 109 16.12 1.24 5.62
CA PRO A 109 17.18 2.01 4.96
C PRO A 109 18.19 1.13 4.22
N GLY A 110 18.63 1.57 3.04
CA GLY A 110 19.53 0.79 2.18
C GLY A 110 20.92 0.56 2.76
N ASN A 111 21.38 1.43 3.67
CA ASN A 111 22.68 1.33 4.35
C ASN A 111 22.65 0.41 5.60
N VAL A 112 21.56 -0.31 5.85
CA VAL A 112 21.49 -1.29 6.94
C VAL A 112 22.53 -2.40 6.75
N THR A 113 23.26 -2.74 7.82
CA THR A 113 24.23 -3.85 7.81
C THR A 113 23.51 -5.18 7.59
N LEU A 114 24.21 -6.19 7.05
CA LEU A 114 23.63 -7.53 6.85
C LEU A 114 23.00 -8.06 8.16
N ALA A 115 23.74 -8.07 9.26
CA ALA A 115 23.23 -8.58 10.54
C ALA A 115 21.95 -7.87 11.00
N ARG A 116 21.88 -6.54 10.85
CA ARG A 116 20.69 -5.76 11.21
C ARG A 116 19.54 -5.98 10.22
N GLY A 117 19.83 -6.09 8.93
CA GLY A 117 18.86 -6.32 7.87
C GLY A 117 18.23 -7.72 7.94
N LEU A 118 18.96 -8.72 8.44
CA LEU A 118 18.40 -10.06 8.70
C LEU A 118 17.48 -10.09 9.92
N HIS A 119 17.73 -9.25 10.92
CA HIS A 119 16.94 -9.14 12.16
C HIS A 119 15.81 -8.09 12.04
N ASP A 120 14.95 -8.25 11.03
CA ASP A 120 13.93 -7.28 10.63
C ASP A 120 12.59 -7.41 11.39
N THR A 121 12.65 -7.34 12.71
CA THR A 121 11.47 -7.53 13.58
C THR A 121 10.36 -6.49 13.36
N THR A 122 10.69 -5.28 12.91
CA THR A 122 9.70 -4.27 12.51
C THR A 122 8.87 -4.73 11.31
N ARG A 123 9.49 -5.36 10.30
CA ARG A 123 8.79 -5.90 9.13
C ARG A 123 7.89 -7.08 9.50
N ILE A 124 8.30 -7.92 10.47
CA ILE A 124 7.43 -8.96 11.03
C ILE A 124 6.17 -8.35 11.66
N LYS A 125 6.33 -7.35 12.54
CA LYS A 125 5.20 -6.66 13.19
C LYS A 125 4.28 -5.97 12.18
N PHE A 126 4.85 -5.40 11.11
CA PHE A 126 4.08 -4.85 10.01
C PHE A 126 3.18 -5.92 9.38
N TYR A 127 3.74 -7.05 8.95
CA TYR A 127 2.93 -8.09 8.32
C TYR A 127 1.92 -8.72 9.28
N GLU A 128 2.28 -8.98 10.53
CA GLU A 128 1.36 -9.50 11.54
C GLU A 128 0.15 -8.58 11.73
N SER A 129 0.39 -7.28 11.89
CA SER A 129 -0.68 -6.31 12.12
C SER A 129 -1.55 -6.08 10.87
N TYR A 130 -0.97 -6.01 9.67
CA TYR A 130 -1.73 -5.86 8.43
C TYR A 130 -2.51 -7.14 8.09
N LEU A 131 -1.91 -8.33 8.20
CA LEU A 131 -2.62 -9.59 7.94
C LEU A 131 -3.73 -9.86 8.96
N THR A 132 -3.60 -9.37 10.20
CA THR A 132 -4.71 -9.39 11.17
C THR A 132 -5.89 -8.54 10.68
N GLN A 133 -5.63 -7.37 10.10
CA GLN A 133 -6.67 -6.49 9.55
C GLN A 133 -7.27 -7.02 8.25
N LEU A 134 -6.45 -7.67 7.41
CA LEU A 134 -6.91 -8.41 6.24
C LEU A 134 -7.86 -9.53 6.65
N LYS A 135 -7.44 -10.37 7.60
CA LYS A 135 -8.26 -11.46 8.12
C LYS A 135 -9.58 -10.93 8.66
N LYS A 136 -9.55 -9.86 9.46
CA LYS A 136 -10.78 -9.21 9.94
C LYS A 136 -11.72 -8.80 8.79
N ALA A 137 -11.21 -8.16 7.75
CA ALA A 137 -12.03 -7.75 6.61
C ALA A 137 -12.65 -8.95 5.86
N VAL A 138 -11.88 -10.04 5.69
CA VAL A 138 -12.35 -11.29 5.07
C VAL A 138 -13.39 -11.98 5.93
N ASP A 139 -13.16 -12.10 7.24
CA ASP A 139 -14.11 -12.66 8.20
C ASP A 139 -15.44 -11.86 8.21
N GLU A 140 -15.39 -10.57 7.89
CA GLU A 140 -16.54 -9.68 7.73
C GLU A 140 -17.05 -9.56 6.26
N GLY A 141 -16.67 -10.51 5.40
CA GLY A 141 -17.26 -10.71 4.08
C GLY A 141 -16.63 -9.96 2.91
N ALA A 142 -15.45 -9.33 3.08
CA ALA A 142 -14.70 -8.80 1.93
C ALA A 142 -14.20 -9.94 1.04
N ASN A 143 -14.47 -9.87 -0.26
CA ASN A 143 -14.15 -10.91 -1.24
C ASN A 143 -12.68 -10.86 -1.68
N VAL A 144 -11.76 -11.16 -0.76
CA VAL A 144 -10.31 -11.20 -1.03
C VAL A 144 -9.85 -12.63 -1.26
N VAL A 145 -9.24 -12.90 -2.41
CA VAL A 145 -8.81 -14.26 -2.82
C VAL A 145 -7.30 -14.44 -2.84
N GLY A 146 -6.52 -13.38 -2.63
CA GLY A 146 -5.07 -13.44 -2.67
C GLY A 146 -4.39 -12.29 -1.95
N TYR A 147 -3.17 -12.55 -1.49
CA TYR A 147 -2.28 -11.58 -0.85
C TYR A 147 -0.85 -11.80 -1.33
N PHE A 148 -0.18 -10.72 -1.71
CA PHE A 148 1.20 -10.72 -2.18
C PHE A 148 2.02 -9.66 -1.43
N ALA A 149 3.10 -10.12 -0.80
CA ALA A 149 4.03 -9.25 -0.09
C ALA A 149 4.97 -8.55 -1.09
N TRP A 150 5.04 -7.22 -1.02
CA TRP A 150 6.10 -6.46 -1.68
C TRP A 150 7.27 -6.29 -0.70
N SER A 151 8.39 -6.98 -0.88
CA SER A 151 8.74 -7.81 -2.03
C SER A 151 9.48 -9.07 -1.60
N LEU A 152 9.67 -9.99 -2.55
CA LEU A 152 10.49 -11.18 -2.32
C LEU A 152 11.94 -10.79 -1.98
N LEU A 153 12.56 -9.95 -2.82
CA LEU A 153 13.96 -9.56 -2.73
C LEU A 153 14.10 -8.05 -2.53
N ASP A 154 15.10 -7.63 -1.78
CA ASP A 154 15.61 -6.26 -1.89
C ASP A 154 15.95 -5.99 -3.37
N ASN A 155 15.48 -4.86 -3.91
CA ASN A 155 15.52 -4.57 -5.34
C ASN A 155 15.79 -3.08 -5.62
N PHE A 156 15.71 -2.67 -6.88
CA PHE A 156 15.83 -1.27 -7.30
C PHE A 156 14.48 -0.55 -7.11
N GLU A 157 14.38 0.30 -6.07
CA GLU A 157 13.16 1.00 -5.68
C GLU A 157 13.03 2.35 -6.40
N TRP A 158 12.86 2.32 -7.72
CA TRP A 158 12.56 3.49 -8.55
C TRP A 158 13.51 4.68 -8.29
N ARG A 159 12.97 5.81 -7.79
CA ARG A 159 13.72 7.03 -7.48
C ARG A 159 14.65 6.88 -6.28
N LEU A 160 14.43 5.89 -5.42
CA LEU A 160 15.27 5.58 -4.26
C LEU A 160 16.41 4.62 -4.63
N GLY A 161 16.38 4.01 -5.82
CA GLY A 161 17.37 3.01 -6.23
C GLY A 161 17.56 1.94 -5.16
N TYR A 162 18.81 1.67 -4.77
CA TYR A 162 19.15 0.68 -3.75
C TYR A 162 19.16 1.24 -2.31
N THR A 163 18.65 2.46 -2.09
CA THR A 163 18.61 3.11 -0.76
C THR A 163 17.37 2.74 0.07
N SER A 164 16.48 1.90 -0.48
CA SER A 164 15.29 1.38 0.17
C SER A 164 15.22 -0.14 -0.02
N ARG A 165 14.91 -0.86 1.08
CA ARG A 165 14.93 -2.33 1.12
C ARG A 165 13.57 -2.87 1.56
N PHE A 166 12.72 -3.23 0.59
CA PHE A 166 11.40 -3.83 0.84
C PHE A 166 11.41 -5.34 1.06
N GLY A 167 12.48 -6.03 0.62
CA GLY A 167 12.49 -7.48 0.50
C GLY A 167 12.33 -8.21 1.83
N ILE A 168 11.66 -9.36 1.81
CA ILE A 168 11.77 -10.34 2.91
C ILE A 168 13.07 -11.15 2.80
N VAL A 169 13.77 -11.08 1.67
CA VAL A 169 15.11 -11.61 1.46
C VAL A 169 16.08 -10.46 1.22
N TYR A 170 17.14 -10.41 2.01
CA TYR A 170 18.22 -9.45 1.85
C TYR A 170 19.04 -9.79 0.60
N VAL A 171 19.35 -8.78 -0.21
CA VAL A 171 20.30 -8.89 -1.31
C VAL A 171 21.52 -8.03 -1.00
N ASP A 172 22.68 -8.66 -0.97
CA ASP A 172 23.96 -7.95 -1.01
C ASP A 172 24.14 -7.41 -2.43
N PHE A 173 24.05 -6.09 -2.63
CA PHE A 173 24.12 -5.50 -3.97
C PHE A 173 25.53 -5.52 -4.58
N HIS A 174 26.58 -5.82 -3.81
CA HIS A 174 27.93 -6.01 -4.35
C HIS A 174 28.13 -7.43 -4.89
N THR A 175 27.67 -8.43 -4.15
CA THR A 175 27.89 -9.85 -4.50
C THR A 175 26.67 -10.55 -5.11
N LEU A 176 25.52 -9.90 -5.07
CA LEU A 176 24.20 -10.44 -5.37
C LEU A 176 23.83 -11.68 -4.55
N LYS A 177 24.50 -11.96 -3.43
CA LYS A 177 24.10 -13.06 -2.55
C LYS A 177 22.77 -12.75 -1.86
N ARG A 178 21.94 -13.80 -1.70
CA ARG A 178 20.59 -13.72 -1.12
C ARG A 178 20.59 -14.36 0.26
N TYR A 179 19.99 -13.67 1.23
CA TYR A 179 19.92 -14.11 2.61
C TYR A 179 18.49 -13.89 3.13
N PRO A 180 17.72 -14.95 3.40
CA PRO A 180 16.37 -14.81 3.94
C PRO A 180 16.40 -14.07 5.29
N LYS A 181 15.58 -13.01 5.43
CA LYS A 181 15.45 -12.27 6.69
C LYS A 181 14.52 -13.01 7.64
N MET A 182 14.42 -12.57 8.89
CA MET A 182 13.48 -13.14 9.86
C MET A 182 12.03 -13.06 9.37
N SER A 183 11.64 -12.02 8.64
CA SER A 183 10.32 -11.92 8.00
C SER A 183 10.03 -13.03 6.98
N ALA A 184 11.02 -13.48 6.20
CA ALA A 184 10.84 -14.62 5.30
C ALA A 184 10.59 -15.93 6.06
N TYR A 185 11.35 -16.18 7.14
CA TYR A 185 11.12 -17.34 8.00
C TYR A 185 9.79 -17.25 8.75
N TRP A 186 9.34 -16.04 9.09
CA TRP A 186 8.03 -15.82 9.68
C TRP A 186 6.92 -16.20 8.69
N PHE A 187 6.98 -15.75 7.44
CA PHE A 187 6.04 -16.18 6.39
C PHE A 187 6.09 -17.70 6.18
N GLN A 188 7.29 -18.30 6.16
CA GLN A 188 7.42 -19.75 6.05
C GLN A 188 6.67 -20.49 7.17
N LYS A 189 6.75 -20.00 8.42
CA LYS A 189 6.03 -20.58 9.55
C LYS A 189 4.52 -20.34 9.48
N LEU A 190 4.11 -19.13 9.09
CA LEU A 190 2.70 -18.77 8.92
C LEU A 190 2.02 -19.67 7.88
N LEU A 191 2.64 -19.83 6.70
CA LEU A 191 2.08 -20.56 5.57
C LEU A 191 2.06 -22.09 5.76
N LYS A 192 2.81 -22.63 6.75
CA LYS A 192 2.76 -24.05 7.13
C LYS A 192 1.63 -24.39 8.11
N ARG A 193 1.00 -23.38 8.72
CA ARG A 193 -0.08 -23.55 9.71
C ARG A 193 -1.48 -23.56 9.09
N ASN A 194 -1.57 -23.16 7.81
CA ASN A 194 -2.74 -23.31 6.97
C ASN A 194 -2.62 -24.59 6.15
#